data_AF-A0A150RXE4-F1
#
_entry.id   AF-A0A150RXE4-F1
#
_cell.length_a   1.000
_cell.length_b   1.000
_cell.length_c   1.000
_cell.angle_alpha   90.00
_cell.angle_beta   90.00
_cell.angle_gamma   90.00
#
_symmetry.space_group_name_H-M   'P 1'
#
loop_
_entity.id
_entity.type
_entity.pdbx_description
1 polymer ?
#
loop_
_entity_poly.entity_id
_entity_poly.type
_entity_poly.pdbx_seq_one_letter_code
_entity_poly.pdbx_strand_id
1 'polypeptide(L)'
;MLPRDVERFEADAAANARGFGIHASQVLALKILMDELVQRQRGILERLGEDLSDADFADGFGRLLIEIAGAHGVWNIFSQTLAQRAQPALAPPLDAADLLAADCYQACMNRARNWGLIRKDDMREPPLVCLEAHYGPVAVSRQNPLRVLRSSLRSYRDLRLPIPIVLLPADHTECAWLLPMLCHEVGHNVDQDLALSSELTRALLLGTDGVIPSERQQIWFGWTREILADAIGVLLGNAGFALALASFLLVVAPGDQQAELDRLDPHPHPMIRLPLLAALLRRLGVAPLAEAADRIEQDWRALCAPAWVAPFLDDLGAIAGTFLEARLDALGGHALLELHPDVAADVRRAGPLARFLESGELRPAPDRPSYFPYRLVPVAAQLAVASAPPSVDLGAVQRRSMEFFAAIPRPPLLAGAAPLSPQRASSLARLARSVDFAGAGG
;
A
#
# COMPACT_ATOMS: atom_id res chain seq x y z
N MET A 1 -0.51 -22.58 -22.61
CA MET A 1 0.59 -22.14 -21.72
C MET A 1 0.03 -21.54 -20.44
N LEU A 2 -0.90 -20.58 -20.53
CA LEU A 2 -1.52 -19.91 -19.39
C LEU A 2 -2.01 -20.84 -18.26
N PRO A 3 -2.85 -21.89 -18.50
CA PRO A 3 -3.36 -22.73 -17.41
C PRO A 3 -2.24 -23.44 -16.63
N ARG A 4 -1.22 -23.94 -17.33
CA ARG A 4 -0.08 -24.63 -16.71
C ARG A 4 0.77 -23.69 -15.84
N ASP A 5 0.88 -22.42 -16.24
CA ASP A 5 1.65 -21.43 -15.48
C ASP A 5 0.91 -21.04 -14.18
N VAL A 6 -0.42 -20.88 -14.26
CA VAL A 6 -1.27 -20.67 -13.08
C VAL A 6 -1.20 -21.86 -12.12
N GLU A 7 -1.33 -23.09 -12.62
CA GLU A 7 -1.22 -24.33 -11.85
C GLU A 7 0.16 -24.44 -11.16
N ARG A 8 1.24 -23.99 -11.80
CA ARG A 8 2.58 -23.96 -11.18
C ARG A 8 2.60 -23.07 -9.94
N PHE A 9 2.14 -21.83 -10.04
CA PHE A 9 2.13 -20.92 -8.88
C PHE A 9 1.18 -21.40 -7.78
N GLU A 10 0.05 -22.00 -8.14
CA GLU A 10 -0.87 -22.62 -7.18
C GLU A 10 -0.19 -23.76 -6.42
N ALA A 11 0.51 -24.64 -7.13
CA ALA A 11 1.27 -25.73 -6.52
C ALA A 11 2.40 -25.22 -5.62
N ASP A 12 3.17 -24.21 -6.07
CA ASP A 12 4.24 -23.60 -5.27
C ASP A 12 3.70 -22.97 -3.99
N ALA A 13 2.55 -22.29 -4.05
CA ALA A 13 1.90 -21.69 -2.89
C ALA A 13 1.36 -22.76 -1.93
N ALA A 14 0.67 -23.78 -2.46
CA ALA A 14 0.13 -24.88 -1.66
C ALA A 14 1.23 -25.70 -0.96
N ALA A 15 2.36 -25.92 -1.63
CA ALA A 15 3.53 -26.60 -1.07
C ALA A 15 4.37 -25.70 -0.16
N ASN A 16 4.03 -24.41 -0.05
CA ASN A 16 4.84 -23.38 0.61
C ASN A 16 6.31 -23.41 0.13
N ALA A 17 6.53 -23.62 -1.16
CA ALA A 17 7.87 -23.78 -1.74
C ALA A 17 8.70 -22.51 -1.46
N ARG A 18 9.79 -22.64 -0.71
CA ARG A 18 10.67 -21.51 -0.32
C ARG A 18 9.91 -20.35 0.38
N GLY A 19 8.86 -20.65 1.14
CA GLY A 19 8.10 -19.64 1.88
C GLY A 19 7.00 -18.95 1.05
N PHE A 20 6.78 -19.38 -0.19
CA PHE A 20 5.82 -18.79 -1.13
C PHE A 20 4.34 -18.96 -0.72
N GLY A 21 4.06 -19.78 0.30
CA GLY A 21 2.70 -20.03 0.81
C GLY A 21 2.00 -18.78 1.34
N ILE A 22 2.78 -17.76 1.73
CA ILE A 22 2.25 -16.44 2.11
C ILE A 22 1.37 -15.83 0.99
N HIS A 23 1.66 -16.15 -0.28
CA HIS A 23 0.93 -15.63 -1.45
C HIS A 23 -0.29 -16.45 -1.87
N ALA A 24 -0.66 -17.51 -1.13
CA ALA A 24 -1.72 -18.42 -1.57
C ALA A 24 -3.06 -17.71 -1.82
N SER A 25 -3.40 -16.70 -1.01
CA SER A 25 -4.63 -15.92 -1.21
C SER A 25 -4.61 -15.13 -2.52
N GLN A 26 -3.48 -14.50 -2.84
CA GLN A 26 -3.26 -13.77 -4.09
C GLN A 26 -3.31 -14.72 -5.28
N VAL A 27 -2.60 -15.84 -5.23
CA VAL A 27 -2.55 -16.83 -6.31
C VAL A 27 -3.95 -17.41 -6.58
N LEU A 28 -4.71 -17.73 -5.53
CA LEU A 28 -6.07 -18.23 -5.67
C LEU A 28 -7.01 -17.20 -6.31
N ALA A 29 -6.90 -15.93 -5.93
CA ALA A 29 -7.70 -14.87 -6.54
C ALA A 29 -7.38 -14.67 -8.04
N LEU A 30 -6.09 -14.76 -8.40
CA LEU A 30 -5.65 -14.73 -9.81
C LEU A 30 -6.12 -15.95 -10.58
N LYS A 31 -6.08 -17.14 -9.96
CA LYS A 31 -6.57 -18.37 -10.57
C LYS A 31 -8.05 -18.29 -10.93
N ILE A 32 -8.91 -17.84 -10.01
CA ILE A 32 -10.35 -17.67 -10.30
C ILE A 32 -10.56 -16.72 -11.48
N LEU A 33 -9.84 -15.61 -11.51
CA LEU A 33 -9.90 -14.65 -12.61
C LEU A 33 -9.45 -15.31 -13.94
N MET A 34 -8.33 -16.03 -13.94
CA MET A 34 -7.80 -16.71 -15.14
C MET A 34 -8.71 -17.83 -15.64
N ASP A 35 -9.27 -18.63 -14.74
CA ASP A 35 -10.20 -19.72 -15.09
C ASP A 35 -11.42 -19.16 -15.81
N GLU A 36 -12.00 -18.05 -15.34
CA GLU A 36 -13.14 -17.39 -16.01
C GLU A 36 -12.79 -16.86 -17.41
N LEU A 37 -11.60 -16.26 -17.58
CA LEU A 37 -11.14 -15.80 -18.89
C LEU A 37 -10.91 -16.98 -19.85
N VAL A 38 -10.35 -18.09 -19.37
CA VAL A 38 -10.16 -19.32 -20.16
C VAL A 38 -11.50 -19.94 -20.54
N GLN A 39 -12.49 -19.96 -19.64
CA GLN A 39 -13.82 -20.47 -19.97
C GLN A 39 -14.50 -19.60 -21.04
N ARG A 40 -14.34 -18.28 -20.98
CA ARG A 40 -14.83 -17.38 -22.04
C ARG A 40 -14.20 -17.68 -23.40
N GLN A 41 -12.89 -17.93 -23.44
CA GLN A 41 -12.18 -18.33 -24.66
C GLN A 41 -12.69 -19.66 -25.22
N ARG A 42 -12.93 -20.66 -24.36
CA ARG A 42 -13.53 -21.94 -24.75
C ARG A 42 -14.91 -21.75 -25.38
N GLY A 43 -15.76 -20.92 -24.77
CA GLY A 43 -17.08 -20.62 -25.33
C GLY A 43 -17.03 -19.88 -26.67
N ILE A 44 -16.00 -19.07 -26.95
CA ILE A 44 -15.79 -18.50 -28.29
C ILE A 44 -15.35 -19.58 -29.27
N LEU A 45 -14.41 -20.45 -28.87
CA LEU A 45 -13.91 -21.54 -29.69
C LEU A 45 -14.99 -22.56 -30.06
N GLU A 46 -15.88 -22.89 -29.12
CA GLU A 46 -17.04 -23.77 -29.36
C GLU A 46 -17.96 -23.19 -30.43
N ARG A 47 -18.28 -21.89 -30.36
CA ARG A 47 -19.07 -21.20 -31.39
C ARG A 47 -18.39 -21.18 -32.76
N LEU A 48 -17.06 -21.08 -32.81
CA LEU A 48 -16.31 -21.17 -34.06
C LEU A 48 -16.37 -22.56 -34.72
N GLY A 49 -16.82 -23.59 -34.00
CA GLY A 49 -17.08 -24.92 -34.54
C GLY A 49 -18.49 -25.09 -35.13
N GLU A 50 -19.34 -24.06 -35.05
CA GLU A 50 -20.69 -24.05 -35.66
C GLU A 50 -20.62 -23.75 -37.16
N ASP A 51 -21.73 -23.95 -37.88
CA ASP A 51 -21.86 -23.58 -39.29
C ASP A 51 -22.01 -22.06 -39.44
N LEU A 52 -20.88 -21.36 -39.55
CA LEU A 52 -20.78 -19.91 -39.62
C LEU A 52 -20.49 -19.42 -41.03
N SER A 53 -20.89 -18.19 -41.35
CA SER A 53 -20.38 -17.52 -42.54
C SER A 53 -18.88 -17.22 -42.40
N ASP A 54 -18.16 -17.08 -43.51
CA ASP A 54 -16.73 -16.70 -43.50
C ASP A 54 -16.48 -15.41 -42.70
N ALA A 55 -17.42 -14.46 -42.77
CA ALA A 55 -17.34 -13.20 -42.04
C ALA A 55 -17.50 -13.40 -40.52
N ASP A 56 -18.52 -14.17 -40.10
CA ASP A 56 -18.75 -14.45 -38.68
C ASP A 56 -17.61 -15.28 -38.07
N PHE A 57 -17.05 -16.21 -38.85
CA PHE A 57 -15.87 -16.97 -38.44
C PHE A 57 -14.66 -16.06 -38.26
N ALA A 58 -14.38 -15.16 -39.21
CA ALA A 58 -13.27 -14.22 -39.14
C ALA A 58 -13.39 -13.28 -37.92
N ASP A 59 -14.58 -12.73 -37.67
CA ASP A 59 -14.84 -11.86 -36.52
C ASP A 59 -14.70 -12.63 -35.19
N GLY A 60 -15.27 -13.83 -35.11
CA GLY A 60 -15.14 -14.69 -33.93
C GLY A 60 -13.68 -15.09 -33.65
N PHE A 61 -12.92 -15.40 -34.69
CA PHE A 61 -11.50 -15.74 -34.57
C PHE A 61 -10.67 -14.52 -34.13
N GLY A 62 -10.91 -13.35 -34.71
CA GLY A 62 -10.29 -12.10 -34.28
C GLY A 62 -10.56 -11.79 -32.81
N ARG A 63 -11.82 -11.95 -32.37
CA ARG A 63 -12.20 -11.81 -30.96
C ARG A 63 -11.49 -12.81 -30.05
N LEU A 64 -11.37 -14.08 -30.46
CA LEU A 64 -10.63 -15.10 -29.70
C LEU A 64 -9.16 -14.72 -29.53
N LEU A 65 -8.50 -14.22 -30.57
CA LEU A 65 -7.10 -13.79 -30.49
C LEU A 65 -6.91 -12.63 -29.51
N ILE A 66 -7.81 -11.65 -29.54
CA ILE A 66 -7.80 -10.52 -28.59
C ILE A 66 -8.00 -11.02 -27.15
N GLU A 67 -8.93 -11.95 -26.94
CA GLU A 67 -9.23 -12.54 -25.64
C GLU A 67 -8.04 -13.32 -25.06
N ILE A 68 -7.35 -14.09 -25.89
CA ILE A 68 -6.13 -14.83 -25.51
C ILE A 68 -5.01 -13.83 -25.16
N ALA A 69 -4.76 -12.85 -26.03
CA ALA A 69 -3.71 -11.85 -25.82
C ALA A 69 -3.97 -11.01 -24.55
N GLY A 70 -5.22 -10.62 -24.32
CA GLY A 70 -5.67 -9.91 -23.12
C GLY A 70 -5.40 -10.70 -21.86
N ALA A 71 -5.89 -11.94 -21.77
CA ALA A 71 -5.67 -12.80 -20.61
C ALA A 71 -4.17 -13.02 -20.31
N HIS A 72 -3.37 -13.25 -21.35
CA HIS A 72 -1.91 -13.36 -21.21
C HIS A 72 -1.28 -12.05 -20.73
N GLY A 73 -1.73 -10.89 -21.20
CA GLY A 73 -1.26 -9.59 -20.74
C GLY A 73 -1.53 -9.35 -19.26
N VAL A 74 -2.76 -9.63 -18.80
CA VAL A 74 -3.13 -9.53 -17.38
C VAL A 74 -2.26 -10.47 -16.54
N TRP A 75 -2.16 -11.73 -16.94
CA TRP A 75 -1.38 -12.72 -16.21
C TRP A 75 0.10 -12.38 -16.14
N ASN A 76 0.68 -11.90 -17.24
CA ASN A 76 2.10 -11.60 -17.32
C ASN A 76 2.53 -10.56 -16.27
N ILE A 77 1.68 -9.59 -15.94
CA ILE A 77 1.95 -8.61 -14.88
C ILE A 77 2.16 -9.32 -13.55
N PHE A 78 1.20 -10.15 -13.14
CA PHE A 78 1.27 -10.82 -11.84
C PHE A 78 2.30 -11.96 -11.82
N SER A 79 2.46 -12.70 -12.91
CA SER A 79 3.45 -13.76 -12.99
C SER A 79 4.86 -13.20 -12.92
N GLN A 80 5.14 -12.05 -13.55
CA GLN A 80 6.42 -11.35 -13.44
C GLN A 80 6.66 -10.85 -12.02
N THR A 81 5.67 -10.21 -11.40
CA THR A 81 5.77 -9.78 -9.99
C THR A 81 6.08 -10.96 -9.07
N LEU A 82 5.30 -12.05 -9.15
CA LEU A 82 5.52 -13.24 -8.33
C LEU A 82 6.87 -13.91 -8.61
N ALA A 83 7.31 -13.94 -9.87
CA ALA A 83 8.59 -14.51 -10.27
C ALA A 83 9.81 -13.78 -9.69
N GLN A 84 9.69 -12.50 -9.27
CA GLN A 84 10.79 -11.80 -8.59
C GLN A 84 11.24 -12.55 -7.31
N ARG A 85 10.31 -13.22 -6.61
CA ARG A 85 10.62 -14.04 -5.41
C ARG A 85 11.41 -15.32 -5.74
N ALA A 86 11.50 -15.72 -7.00
CA ALA A 86 12.35 -16.84 -7.40
C ALA A 86 13.83 -16.46 -7.50
N GLN A 87 14.16 -15.16 -7.54
CA GLN A 87 15.53 -14.67 -7.62
C GLN A 87 16.16 -14.61 -6.22
N PRO A 88 17.25 -15.35 -5.93
CA PRO A 88 17.79 -15.44 -4.57
C PRO A 88 18.17 -14.11 -3.92
N ALA A 89 18.66 -13.16 -4.71
CA ALA A 89 19.05 -11.83 -4.21
C ALA A 89 17.84 -10.95 -3.86
N LEU A 90 16.72 -11.12 -4.56
CA LEU A 90 15.53 -10.29 -4.38
C LEU A 90 14.54 -10.90 -3.37
N ALA A 91 14.60 -12.22 -3.15
CA ALA A 91 13.61 -12.92 -2.36
C ALA A 91 13.55 -12.43 -0.89
N PRO A 92 14.66 -12.31 -0.12
CA PRO A 92 14.58 -11.86 1.26
C PRO A 92 13.99 -10.44 1.44
N PRO A 93 14.42 -9.40 0.71
CA PRO A 93 13.84 -8.08 0.90
C PRO A 93 12.41 -7.96 0.36
N LEU A 94 12.06 -8.64 -0.74
CA LEU A 94 10.67 -8.67 -1.20
C LEU A 94 9.75 -9.35 -0.19
N ASP A 95 10.22 -10.43 0.42
CA ASP A 95 9.49 -11.13 1.47
C ASP A 95 9.23 -10.23 2.67
N ALA A 96 10.24 -9.47 3.12
CA ALA A 96 10.09 -8.46 4.16
C ALA A 96 9.08 -7.38 3.78
N ALA A 97 9.12 -6.89 2.54
CA ALA A 97 8.19 -5.89 2.04
C ALA A 97 6.74 -6.41 1.95
N ASP A 98 6.54 -7.64 1.47
CA ASP A 98 5.23 -8.29 1.40
C ASP A 98 4.63 -8.52 2.80
N LEU A 99 5.44 -9.03 3.73
CA LEU A 99 5.03 -9.26 5.11
C LEU A 99 4.69 -7.96 5.82
N LEU A 100 5.45 -6.90 5.59
CA LEU A 100 5.13 -5.56 6.10
C LEU A 100 3.82 -5.04 5.52
N ALA A 101 3.67 -5.06 4.19
CA ALA A 101 2.49 -4.52 3.53
C ALA A 101 1.23 -5.27 3.97
N ALA A 102 1.34 -6.59 4.13
CA ALA A 102 0.29 -7.42 4.68
C ALA A 102 -0.02 -7.11 6.14
N ASP A 103 0.98 -6.98 7.02
CA ASP A 103 0.77 -6.67 8.44
C ASP A 103 0.07 -5.30 8.62
N CYS A 104 0.49 -4.28 7.86
CA CYS A 104 -0.16 -2.97 7.81
C CYS A 104 -1.64 -3.08 7.39
N TYR A 105 -1.91 -3.77 6.28
CA TYR A 105 -3.27 -3.90 5.74
C TYR A 105 -4.16 -4.69 6.69
N GLN A 106 -3.66 -5.81 7.19
CA GLN A 106 -4.37 -6.68 8.12
C GLN A 106 -4.67 -5.99 9.45
N ALA A 107 -3.78 -5.12 9.95
CA ALA A 107 -4.05 -4.37 11.19
C ALA A 107 -5.36 -3.58 11.08
N CYS A 108 -5.53 -2.83 9.98
CA CYS A 108 -6.75 -2.06 9.71
C CYS A 108 -7.95 -2.97 9.42
N MET A 109 -7.81 -3.95 8.53
CA MET A 109 -8.93 -4.79 8.10
C MET A 109 -9.44 -5.70 9.22
N ASN A 110 -8.55 -6.25 10.06
CA ASN A 110 -8.97 -7.02 11.23
C ASN A 110 -9.72 -6.13 12.24
N ARG A 111 -9.34 -4.86 12.39
CA ARG A 111 -10.07 -3.93 13.24
C ARG A 111 -11.46 -3.63 12.69
N ALA A 112 -11.58 -3.30 11.41
CA ALA A 112 -12.87 -3.10 10.74
C ALA A 112 -13.77 -4.36 10.83
N ARG A 113 -13.18 -5.56 10.69
CA ARG A 113 -13.89 -6.82 10.91
C ARG A 113 -14.39 -6.97 12.36
N ASN A 114 -13.56 -6.61 13.35
CA ASN A 114 -13.95 -6.68 14.76
C ASN A 114 -15.07 -5.69 15.11
N TRP A 115 -15.22 -4.62 14.34
CA TRP A 115 -16.37 -3.70 14.40
C TRP A 115 -17.60 -4.19 13.62
N GLY A 116 -17.52 -5.35 12.95
CA GLY A 116 -18.63 -5.92 12.18
C GLY A 116 -18.84 -5.27 10.81
N LEU A 117 -17.90 -4.43 10.34
CA LEU A 117 -17.99 -3.73 9.04
C LEU A 117 -17.64 -4.63 7.86
N ILE A 118 -16.79 -5.63 8.11
CA ILE A 118 -16.36 -6.62 7.12
C ILE A 118 -16.67 -8.00 7.67
N ARG A 119 -17.36 -8.83 6.89
CA ARG A 119 -17.53 -10.25 7.27
C ARG A 119 -16.21 -10.98 7.06
N LYS A 120 -15.92 -11.99 7.88
CA LYS A 120 -14.69 -12.80 7.78
C LYS A 120 -14.43 -13.29 6.35
N ASP A 121 -15.51 -13.65 5.66
CA ASP A 121 -15.54 -14.21 4.30
C ASP A 121 -15.36 -13.16 3.18
N ASP A 122 -15.42 -11.87 3.51
CA ASP A 122 -15.25 -10.76 2.59
C ASP A 122 -13.86 -10.10 2.70
N MET A 123 -13.00 -10.61 3.60
CA MET A 123 -11.62 -10.16 3.72
C MET A 123 -10.90 -10.33 2.38
N ARG A 124 -10.28 -9.24 1.92
CA ARG A 124 -9.53 -9.24 0.66
C ARG A 124 -8.06 -9.52 0.92
N GLU A 125 -7.37 -9.88 -0.15
CA GLU A 125 -5.93 -10.17 -0.14
C GLU A 125 -5.14 -8.87 0.10
N PRO A 126 -4.04 -8.87 0.86
CA PRO A 126 -3.20 -7.68 0.97
C PRO A 126 -2.51 -7.34 -0.35
N PRO A 127 -1.99 -6.10 -0.50
CA PRO A 127 -1.22 -5.71 -1.67
C PRO A 127 0.00 -6.61 -1.89
N LEU A 128 0.33 -6.83 -3.16
CA LEU A 128 1.54 -7.53 -3.59
C LEU A 128 2.63 -6.51 -3.91
N VAL A 129 3.82 -6.65 -3.33
CA VAL A 129 4.91 -5.70 -3.61
C VAL A 129 5.63 -6.08 -4.90
N CYS A 130 6.01 -5.11 -5.73
CA CYS A 130 6.75 -5.35 -6.96
C CYS A 130 7.93 -4.39 -7.02
N LEU A 131 9.14 -4.89 -7.29
CA LEU A 131 10.27 -4.00 -7.54
C LEU A 131 10.13 -3.37 -8.92
N GLU A 132 10.31 -2.06 -9.01
CA GLU A 132 10.19 -1.29 -10.24
C GLU A 132 11.06 -0.03 -10.21
N ALA A 133 11.37 0.54 -11.37
CA ALA A 133 12.16 1.78 -11.46
C ALA A 133 11.30 3.03 -11.22
N HIS A 134 11.13 3.39 -9.94
CA HIS A 134 10.43 4.61 -9.50
C HIS A 134 11.27 5.42 -8.51
N TYR A 135 10.95 6.70 -8.34
CA TYR A 135 11.61 7.58 -7.38
C TYR A 135 11.17 7.32 -5.92
N GLY A 136 9.94 6.84 -5.72
CA GLY A 136 9.38 6.46 -4.43
C GLY A 136 8.37 5.32 -4.59
N PRO A 137 7.87 4.74 -3.50
CA PRO A 137 6.81 3.74 -3.56
C PRO A 137 5.54 4.29 -4.23
N VAL A 138 4.77 3.42 -4.89
CA VAL A 138 3.50 3.80 -5.53
C VAL A 138 2.47 2.67 -5.41
N ALA A 139 1.29 2.96 -4.86
CA ALA A 139 0.16 2.06 -4.82
C ALA A 139 -0.59 2.08 -6.15
N VAL A 140 -0.76 0.90 -6.74
CA VAL A 140 -1.71 0.66 -7.81
C VAL A 140 -2.85 -0.16 -7.23
N SER A 141 -3.92 0.55 -6.88
CA SER A 141 -5.07 -0.02 -6.21
C SER A 141 -5.91 -0.92 -7.14
N ARG A 142 -6.84 -1.68 -6.58
CA ARG A 142 -7.81 -2.48 -7.34
C ARG A 142 -8.73 -1.64 -8.22
N GLN A 143 -8.94 -0.38 -7.88
CA GLN A 143 -9.73 0.56 -8.69
C GLN A 143 -8.91 1.19 -9.82
N ASN A 144 -7.58 1.13 -9.74
CA ASN A 144 -6.74 1.67 -10.79
C ASN A 144 -6.85 0.81 -12.07
N PRO A 145 -6.82 1.48 -13.23
CA PRO A 145 -6.69 0.79 -14.49
C PRO A 145 -5.30 0.15 -14.66
N LEU A 146 -5.23 -0.98 -15.38
CA LEU A 146 -3.99 -1.67 -15.72
C LEU A 146 -2.92 -0.80 -16.40
N ARG A 147 -3.32 0.27 -17.11
CA ARG A 147 -2.39 1.17 -17.82
C ARG A 147 -1.36 1.84 -16.90
N VAL A 148 -1.68 1.95 -15.60
CA VAL A 148 -0.79 2.55 -14.60
C VAL A 148 0.50 1.72 -14.44
N LEU A 149 0.44 0.41 -14.68
CA LEU A 149 1.58 -0.52 -14.55
C LEU A 149 2.52 -0.53 -15.76
N ARG A 150 2.51 0.51 -16.61
CA ARG A 150 3.37 0.68 -17.80
C ARG A 150 3.49 -0.53 -18.73
N SER A 151 2.51 -1.43 -18.71
CA SER A 151 2.44 -2.54 -19.66
C SER A 151 2.05 -1.99 -21.03
N SER A 152 2.65 -2.51 -22.10
CA SER A 152 2.36 -2.14 -23.51
C SER A 152 0.92 -2.49 -23.97
N LEU A 153 0.04 -2.79 -23.03
CA LEU A 153 -1.35 -3.20 -23.18
C LEU A 153 -2.27 -2.02 -23.50
N ARG A 154 -2.00 -1.32 -24.62
CA ARG A 154 -2.80 -0.16 -25.08
C ARG A 154 -4.31 -0.46 -25.18
N SER A 155 -4.70 -1.72 -25.38
CA SER A 155 -6.09 -2.15 -25.54
C SER A 155 -6.81 -2.48 -24.21
N TYR A 156 -6.13 -2.53 -23.06
CA TYR A 156 -6.71 -3.05 -21.80
C TYR A 156 -6.70 -2.02 -20.67
N ARG A 157 -6.78 -0.75 -21.08
CA ARG A 157 -6.50 0.43 -20.27
C ARG A 157 -7.46 0.67 -19.11
N ASP A 158 -8.62 0.03 -19.04
CA ASP A 158 -9.61 0.27 -17.98
C ASP A 158 -9.86 -0.96 -17.08
N LEU A 159 -9.09 -2.04 -17.27
CA LEU A 159 -9.19 -3.19 -16.39
C LEU A 159 -8.75 -2.84 -14.97
N ARG A 160 -9.65 -3.06 -14.02
CA ARG A 160 -9.40 -3.02 -12.57
C ARG A 160 -8.59 -4.23 -12.11
N LEU A 161 -7.63 -4.01 -11.20
CA LEU A 161 -6.79 -5.10 -10.70
C LEU A 161 -7.55 -6.01 -9.73
N PRO A 162 -7.40 -7.35 -9.81
CA PRO A 162 -7.97 -8.26 -8.81
C PRO A 162 -7.34 -8.08 -7.42
N ILE A 163 -6.06 -7.71 -7.39
CA ILE A 163 -5.20 -7.57 -6.21
C ILE A 163 -4.39 -6.28 -6.41
N PRO A 164 -4.20 -5.44 -5.38
CA PRO A 164 -3.43 -4.23 -5.54
C PRO A 164 -1.96 -4.58 -5.61
N ILE A 165 -1.21 -3.72 -6.27
CA ILE A 165 0.24 -3.82 -6.35
C ILE A 165 0.83 -2.59 -5.69
N VAL A 166 1.89 -2.75 -4.91
CA VAL A 166 2.72 -1.63 -4.47
C VAL A 166 4.04 -1.73 -5.22
N LEU A 167 4.31 -0.73 -6.05
CA LEU A 167 5.59 -0.60 -6.75
C LEU A 167 6.60 -0.03 -5.76
N LEU A 168 7.69 -0.74 -5.51
CA LEU A 168 8.76 -0.36 -4.61
C LEU A 168 10.03 -0.11 -5.43
N PRO A 169 10.71 1.04 -5.26
CA PRO A 169 12.01 1.26 -5.88
C PRO A 169 12.99 0.14 -5.51
N ALA A 170 13.68 -0.40 -6.52
CA ALA A 170 14.57 -1.55 -6.30
C ALA A 170 15.70 -1.24 -5.31
N ASP A 171 16.18 0.00 -5.24
CA ASP A 171 17.20 0.44 -4.29
C ASP A 171 16.69 0.51 -2.83
N HIS A 172 15.38 0.71 -2.63
CA HIS A 172 14.80 0.70 -1.28
C HIS A 172 14.88 -0.67 -0.60
N THR A 173 15.11 -1.76 -1.35
CA THR A 173 15.32 -3.09 -0.74
C THR A 173 16.59 -3.17 0.11
N GLU A 174 17.58 -2.31 -0.19
CA GLU A 174 18.84 -2.21 0.54
C GLU A 174 18.78 -1.20 1.69
N CYS A 175 17.63 -0.58 1.93
CA CYS A 175 17.43 0.46 2.92
C CYS A 175 16.17 0.18 3.74
N ALA A 176 16.26 -0.74 4.71
CA ALA A 176 15.14 -1.11 5.57
C ALA A 176 14.46 0.09 6.22
N TRP A 177 15.22 1.15 6.53
CA TRP A 177 14.70 2.38 7.12
C TRP A 177 13.84 3.24 6.17
N LEU A 178 13.84 2.96 4.87
CA LEU A 178 12.93 3.58 3.88
C LEU A 178 11.64 2.77 3.67
N LEU A 179 11.62 1.50 4.05
CA LEU A 179 10.43 0.65 3.96
C LEU A 179 9.21 1.12 4.78
N PRO A 180 9.30 1.97 5.82
CA PRO A 180 8.09 2.50 6.47
C PRO A 180 7.17 3.26 5.51
N MET A 181 7.68 3.80 4.39
CA MET A 181 6.86 4.46 3.36
C MET A 181 5.78 3.54 2.77
N LEU A 182 5.95 2.21 2.82
CA LEU A 182 4.91 1.26 2.43
C LEU A 182 3.62 1.39 3.27
N CYS A 183 3.68 1.96 4.47
CA CYS A 183 2.49 2.23 5.28
C CYS A 183 1.54 3.23 4.60
N HIS A 184 2.07 4.22 3.89
CA HIS A 184 1.29 5.18 3.10
C HIS A 184 0.61 4.49 1.91
N GLU A 185 1.36 3.67 1.16
CA GLU A 185 0.81 2.93 0.02
C GLU A 185 -0.27 1.94 0.44
N VAL A 186 -0.10 1.29 1.59
CA VAL A 186 -1.15 0.48 2.21
C VAL A 186 -2.34 1.34 2.65
N GLY A 187 -2.11 2.57 3.11
CA GLY A 187 -3.15 3.55 3.41
C GLY A 187 -4.10 3.81 2.24
N HIS A 188 -3.58 3.95 1.03
CA HIS A 188 -4.43 4.03 -0.17
C HIS A 188 -5.29 2.78 -0.39
N ASN A 189 -4.73 1.60 -0.14
CA ASN A 189 -5.47 0.34 -0.26
C ASN A 189 -6.57 0.22 0.80
N VAL A 190 -6.30 0.68 2.02
CA VAL A 190 -7.27 0.73 3.11
C VAL A 190 -8.39 1.71 2.79
N ASP A 191 -8.07 2.93 2.33
CA ASP A 191 -9.05 3.90 1.84
C ASP A 191 -9.96 3.28 0.78
N GLN A 192 -9.35 2.63 -0.21
CA GLN A 192 -10.09 2.10 -1.34
C GLN A 192 -11.02 0.93 -0.99
N ASP A 193 -10.72 0.17 0.06
CA ASP A 193 -11.55 -0.94 0.53
C ASP A 193 -12.60 -0.52 1.58
N LEU A 194 -12.37 0.58 2.30
CA LEU A 194 -13.28 1.13 3.32
C LEU A 194 -14.03 2.40 2.88
N ALA A 195 -13.70 2.99 1.72
CA ALA A 195 -14.27 4.21 1.14
C ALA A 195 -14.16 5.48 2.02
N LEU A 196 -13.04 5.65 2.72
CA LEU A 196 -12.87 6.66 3.77
C LEU A 196 -12.73 8.09 3.24
N SER A 197 -11.99 8.30 2.15
CA SER A 197 -11.66 9.63 1.62
C SER A 197 -12.90 10.44 1.27
N SER A 198 -13.95 9.79 0.74
CA SER A 198 -15.20 10.46 0.40
C SER A 198 -15.96 11.02 1.61
N GLU A 199 -15.89 10.32 2.75
CA GLU A 199 -16.48 10.79 4.01
C GLU A 199 -15.60 11.85 4.67
N LEU A 200 -14.28 11.69 4.60
CA LEU A 200 -13.34 12.67 5.12
C LEU A 200 -13.40 14.01 4.39
N THR A 201 -13.55 14.01 3.05
CA THR A 201 -13.79 15.27 2.31
C THR A 201 -15.02 15.99 2.84
N ARG A 202 -16.10 15.25 3.14
CA ARG A 202 -17.33 15.81 3.72
C ARG A 202 -17.09 16.32 5.15
N ALA A 203 -16.38 15.55 5.97
CA ALA A 203 -16.04 15.93 7.34
C ALA A 203 -15.16 17.20 7.39
N LEU A 204 -14.20 17.33 6.47
CA LEU A 204 -13.39 18.54 6.33
C LEU A 204 -14.25 19.74 5.98
N LEU A 205 -15.15 19.62 5.00
CA LEU A 205 -16.04 20.72 4.62
C LEU A 205 -16.88 21.21 5.81
N LEU A 206 -17.45 20.30 6.58
CA LEU A 206 -18.29 20.65 7.72
C LEU A 206 -17.49 21.13 8.94
N GLY A 207 -16.35 20.49 9.21
CA GLY A 207 -15.53 20.75 10.39
C GLY A 207 -14.66 22.01 10.29
N THR A 208 -14.46 22.52 9.07
CA THR A 208 -13.60 23.70 8.81
C THR A 208 -14.37 24.91 8.31
N ASP A 209 -15.71 24.83 8.24
CA ASP A 209 -16.56 25.96 7.89
C ASP A 209 -16.41 27.12 8.88
N GLY A 210 -16.20 28.34 8.36
CA GLY A 210 -15.88 29.53 9.14
C GLY A 210 -14.51 29.52 9.85
N VAL A 211 -13.76 28.41 9.83
CA VAL A 211 -12.41 28.29 10.43
C VAL A 211 -11.33 28.48 9.35
N ILE A 212 -11.48 27.81 8.22
CA ILE A 212 -10.55 27.88 7.09
C ILE A 212 -11.23 28.62 5.93
N PRO A 213 -10.61 29.61 5.29
CA PRO A 213 -11.14 30.27 4.10
C PRO A 213 -11.43 29.28 2.96
N SER A 214 -12.53 29.50 2.24
CA SER A 214 -13.04 28.60 1.21
C SER A 214 -12.03 28.26 0.10
N GLU A 215 -11.14 29.19 -0.25
CA GLU A 215 -10.08 28.94 -1.24
C GLU A 215 -9.08 27.86 -0.78
N ARG A 216 -8.67 27.89 0.49
CA ARG A 216 -7.76 26.87 1.05
C ARG A 216 -8.48 25.56 1.30
N GLN A 217 -9.76 25.59 1.66
CA GLN A 217 -10.57 24.38 1.79
C GLN A 217 -10.56 23.54 0.49
N GLN A 218 -10.71 24.18 -0.68
CA GLN A 218 -10.66 23.48 -1.98
C GLN A 218 -9.33 22.76 -2.21
N ILE A 219 -8.22 23.38 -1.80
CA ILE A 219 -6.88 22.79 -1.92
C ILE A 219 -6.74 21.60 -0.97
N TRP A 220 -7.17 21.75 0.30
CA TRP A 220 -7.21 20.64 1.25
C TRP A 220 -8.10 19.48 0.78
N PHE A 221 -9.21 19.77 0.08
CA PHE A 221 -10.05 18.73 -0.53
C PHE A 221 -9.32 17.97 -1.63
N GLY A 222 -8.58 18.66 -2.49
CA GLY A 222 -7.74 18.05 -3.52
C GLY A 222 -6.72 17.07 -2.94
N TRP A 223 -6.21 17.37 -1.74
CA TRP A 223 -5.20 16.56 -1.05
C TRP A 223 -5.75 15.46 -0.15
N THR A 224 -7.08 15.26 -0.08
CA THR A 224 -7.69 14.40 0.95
C THR A 224 -7.15 12.96 0.94
N ARG A 225 -6.94 12.37 -0.25
CA ARG A 225 -6.47 10.98 -0.37
C ARG A 225 -5.04 10.80 0.14
N GLU A 226 -4.17 11.76 -0.16
CA GLU A 226 -2.77 11.74 0.26
C GLU A 226 -2.64 11.99 1.77
N ILE A 227 -3.42 12.92 2.32
CA ILE A 227 -3.43 13.18 3.77
C ILE A 227 -4.00 11.99 4.54
N LEU A 228 -5.01 11.32 4.00
CA LEU A 228 -5.52 10.07 4.59
C LEU A 228 -4.44 8.98 4.59
N ALA A 229 -3.73 8.80 3.48
CA ALA A 229 -2.64 7.83 3.39
C ALA A 229 -1.51 8.17 4.37
N ASP A 230 -1.16 9.45 4.54
CA ASP A 230 -0.22 9.91 5.57
C ASP A 230 -0.73 9.67 6.98
N ALA A 231 -2.01 9.93 7.27
CA ALA A 231 -2.60 9.68 8.58
C ALA A 231 -2.59 8.19 8.94
N ILE A 232 -2.91 7.31 7.99
CA ILE A 232 -2.78 5.85 8.18
C ILE A 232 -1.30 5.45 8.31
N GLY A 233 -0.41 6.06 7.53
CA GLY A 233 1.03 5.87 7.63
C GLY A 233 1.57 6.20 9.02
N VAL A 234 1.16 7.35 9.59
CA VAL A 234 1.51 7.78 10.95
C VAL A 234 0.89 6.87 11.99
N LEU A 235 -0.35 6.40 11.78
CA LEU A 235 -1.02 5.48 12.70
C LEU A 235 -0.32 4.11 12.78
N LEU A 236 0.14 3.57 11.64
CA LEU A 236 0.72 2.23 11.54
C LEU A 236 2.25 2.18 11.69
N GLY A 237 2.94 3.20 11.17
CA GLY A 237 4.40 3.31 11.15
C GLY A 237 4.98 4.37 12.08
N ASN A 238 4.11 5.12 12.79
CA ASN A 238 4.49 6.00 13.89
C ASN A 238 5.55 7.03 13.45
N ALA A 239 6.52 7.32 14.34
CA ALA A 239 7.67 8.16 14.03
C ALA A 239 8.55 7.60 12.91
N GLY A 240 8.64 6.28 12.74
CA GLY A 240 9.46 5.69 11.67
C GLY A 240 8.93 6.02 10.28
N PHE A 241 7.61 5.95 10.07
CA PHE A 241 7.00 6.43 8.83
C PHE A 241 7.23 7.93 8.63
N ALA A 242 6.87 8.73 9.63
CA ALA A 242 6.95 10.19 9.51
C ALA A 242 8.38 10.68 9.22
N LEU A 243 9.39 10.09 9.87
CA LEU A 243 10.79 10.41 9.64
C LEU A 243 11.27 9.94 8.26
N ALA A 244 10.85 8.75 7.80
CA ALA A 244 11.24 8.25 6.47
C ALA A 244 10.68 9.16 5.37
N LEU A 245 9.39 9.50 5.45
CA LEU A 245 8.77 10.43 4.52
C LEU A 245 9.37 11.84 4.64
N ALA A 246 9.67 12.31 5.86
CA ALA A 246 10.33 13.59 6.03
C ALA A 246 11.72 13.64 5.37
N SER A 247 12.56 12.61 5.56
CA SER A 247 13.86 12.52 4.90
C SER A 247 13.75 12.58 3.38
N PHE A 248 12.75 11.91 2.80
CA PHE A 248 12.47 11.96 1.38
C PHE A 248 12.01 13.36 0.92
N LEU A 249 11.05 13.96 1.64
CA LEU A 249 10.52 15.29 1.32
C LEU A 249 11.58 16.39 1.44
N LEU A 250 12.50 16.29 2.41
CA LEU A 250 13.61 17.24 2.57
C LEU A 250 14.59 17.21 1.38
N VAL A 251 14.70 16.09 0.67
CA VAL A 251 15.52 15.98 -0.55
C VAL A 251 14.82 16.61 -1.75
N VAL A 252 13.48 16.52 -1.84
CA VAL A 252 12.72 17.09 -2.98
C VAL A 252 12.23 18.50 -2.79
N ALA A 253 12.12 18.98 -1.55
CA ALA A 253 11.60 20.31 -1.23
C ALA A 253 12.47 21.46 -1.77
N PRO A 254 13.81 21.39 -1.78
CA PRO A 254 14.63 22.47 -2.32
C PRO A 254 14.60 22.52 -3.85
N GLY A 255 14.26 23.68 -4.41
CA GLY A 255 14.42 23.97 -5.85
C GLY A 255 13.38 24.95 -6.38
N ASP A 256 13.68 25.60 -7.51
CA ASP A 256 12.78 26.58 -8.14
C ASP A 256 11.41 25.97 -8.51
N GLN A 257 11.35 24.66 -8.72
CA GLN A 257 10.13 23.92 -9.03
C GLN A 257 9.14 23.85 -7.85
N GLN A 258 9.58 24.14 -6.62
CA GLN A 258 8.76 24.12 -5.40
C GLN A 258 8.52 25.53 -4.84
N ALA A 259 8.81 26.58 -5.65
CA ALA A 259 8.59 27.96 -5.24
C ALA A 259 7.10 28.35 -5.27
N GLU A 260 6.34 27.73 -6.17
CA GLU A 260 4.92 28.01 -6.41
C GLU A 260 4.04 26.83 -6.01
N LEU A 261 2.80 27.14 -5.62
CA LEU A 261 1.78 26.14 -5.32
C LEU A 261 1.07 25.71 -6.60
N ASP A 262 1.31 24.47 -7.04
CA ASP A 262 0.42 23.81 -8.00
C ASP A 262 -0.87 23.36 -7.30
N ARG A 263 -1.97 24.05 -7.58
CA ARG A 263 -3.28 23.78 -6.97
C ARG A 263 -3.96 22.52 -7.52
N LEU A 264 -3.44 21.98 -8.63
CA LEU A 264 -3.97 20.77 -9.27
C LEU A 264 -3.17 19.52 -8.90
N ASP A 265 -2.02 19.67 -8.26
CA ASP A 265 -1.27 18.54 -7.73
C ASP A 265 -2.10 17.85 -6.63
N PRO A 266 -2.43 16.55 -6.78
CA PRO A 266 -3.13 15.81 -5.73
C PRO A 266 -2.30 15.64 -4.45
N HIS A 267 -1.00 15.92 -4.47
CA HIS A 267 -0.12 15.82 -3.31
C HIS A 267 0.01 17.15 -2.56
N PRO A 268 -0.08 17.13 -1.22
CA PRO A 268 0.33 18.27 -0.42
C PRO A 268 1.77 18.63 -0.73
N HIS A 269 2.00 19.93 -0.98
CA HIS A 269 3.33 20.44 -1.22
C HIS A 269 4.28 20.07 -0.06
N PRO A 270 5.56 19.71 -0.31
CA PRO A 270 6.49 19.27 0.73
C PRO A 270 6.57 20.21 1.95
N MET A 271 6.58 21.53 1.71
CA MET A 271 6.60 22.55 2.77
C MET A 271 5.35 22.61 3.65
N ILE A 272 4.23 21.99 3.24
CA ILE A 272 3.02 21.81 4.04
C ILE A 272 2.97 20.40 4.63
N ARG A 273 3.38 19.41 3.85
CA ARG A 273 3.32 17.99 4.21
C ARG A 273 4.21 17.67 5.42
N LEU A 274 5.41 18.25 5.50
CA LEU A 274 6.32 18.08 6.64
C LEU A 274 5.70 18.51 7.99
N PRO A 275 5.23 19.76 8.16
CA PRO A 275 4.60 20.16 9.43
C PRO A 275 3.24 19.48 9.65
N LEU A 276 2.55 19.03 8.59
CA LEU A 276 1.36 18.18 8.73
C LEU A 276 1.67 16.82 9.38
N LEU A 277 2.78 16.16 8.99
CA LEU A 277 3.22 14.91 9.64
C LEU A 277 3.51 15.12 11.13
N ALA A 278 4.13 16.25 11.47
CA ALA A 278 4.37 16.62 12.87
C ALA A 278 3.05 16.85 13.64
N ALA A 279 2.06 17.51 13.02
CA ALA A 279 0.73 17.68 13.62
C ALA A 279 0.01 16.34 13.83
N LEU A 280 0.05 15.43 12.86
CA LEU A 280 -0.51 14.08 12.97
C LEU A 280 0.14 13.27 14.10
N LEU A 281 1.46 13.28 14.21
CA LEU A 281 2.19 12.59 15.28
C LEU A 281 1.78 13.08 16.68
N ARG A 282 1.67 14.40 16.87
CA ARG A 282 1.28 14.98 18.17
C ARG A 282 -0.14 14.60 18.57
N ARG A 283 -1.04 14.51 17.60
CA ARG A 283 -2.44 14.09 17.79
C ARG A 283 -2.57 12.65 18.29
N LEU A 284 -1.56 11.79 18.08
CA LEU A 284 -1.56 10.42 18.64
C LEU A 284 -1.36 10.41 20.17
N GLY A 285 -0.93 11.51 20.80
CA GLY A 285 -0.88 11.64 22.26
C GLY A 285 0.19 10.78 22.95
N VAL A 286 1.21 10.32 22.23
CA VAL A 286 2.30 9.47 22.76
C VAL A 286 3.60 10.28 22.81
N ALA A 287 4.17 10.47 24.00
CA ALA A 287 5.27 11.42 24.23
C ALA A 287 6.49 11.25 23.29
N PRO A 288 7.05 10.03 23.05
CA PRO A 288 8.13 9.86 22.07
C PRO A 288 7.78 10.27 20.63
N LEU A 289 6.49 10.31 20.26
CA LEU A 289 6.07 10.78 18.93
C LEU A 289 6.07 12.30 18.84
N ALA A 290 5.86 13.00 19.95
CA ALA A 290 6.01 14.46 20.00
C ALA A 290 7.49 14.87 19.78
N GLU A 291 8.44 14.13 20.34
CA GLU A 291 9.88 14.37 20.11
C GLU A 291 10.24 14.21 18.62
N ALA A 292 9.71 13.18 17.95
CA ALA A 292 9.89 13.01 16.51
C ALA A 292 9.24 14.15 15.70
N ALA A 293 8.08 14.63 16.12
CA ALA A 293 7.41 15.78 15.50
C ALA A 293 8.24 17.06 15.65
N ASP A 294 8.82 17.31 16.83
CA ASP A 294 9.68 18.46 17.08
C ASP A 294 10.93 18.45 16.21
N ARG A 295 11.52 17.26 16.00
CA ARG A 295 12.63 17.09 15.06
C ARG A 295 12.25 17.41 13.61
N ILE A 296 11.13 16.87 13.13
CA ILE A 296 10.64 17.14 11.77
C ILE A 296 10.44 18.64 11.58
N GLU A 297 9.87 19.33 12.57
CA GLU A 297 9.71 20.78 12.52
C GLU A 297 11.04 21.53 12.57
N GLN A 298 12.01 21.08 13.35
CA GLN A 298 13.34 21.67 13.39
C GLN A 298 14.01 21.59 12.01
N ASP A 299 13.97 20.42 11.37
CA ASP A 299 14.54 20.22 10.04
C ASP A 299 13.78 21.04 8.99
N TRP A 300 12.45 21.11 9.08
CA TRP A 300 11.62 21.95 8.21
C TRP A 300 11.91 23.45 8.37
N ARG A 301 12.11 23.95 9.59
CA ARG A 301 12.45 25.37 9.85
C ARG A 301 13.82 25.76 9.29
N ALA A 302 14.70 24.79 9.03
CA ALA A 302 15.97 25.04 8.37
C ALA A 302 15.82 25.31 6.86
N LEU A 303 14.65 25.03 6.27
CA LEU A 303 14.35 25.31 4.88
C LEU A 303 13.78 26.73 4.69
N CYS A 304 13.95 27.27 3.49
CA CYS A 304 13.31 28.53 3.10
C CYS A 304 11.88 28.26 2.61
N ALA A 305 10.88 28.54 3.45
CA ALA A 305 9.48 28.38 3.09
C ALA A 305 8.99 29.55 2.19
N PRO A 306 8.31 29.28 1.07
CA PRO A 306 7.62 30.32 0.30
C PRO A 306 6.59 31.07 1.15
N ALA A 307 6.36 32.35 0.88
CA ALA A 307 5.44 33.19 1.66
C ALA A 307 3.99 32.65 1.68
N TRP A 308 3.57 31.94 0.63
CA TRP A 308 2.23 31.36 0.52
C TRP A 308 1.99 30.19 1.48
N VAL A 309 3.04 29.62 2.10
CA VAL A 309 2.93 28.49 3.04
C VAL A 309 2.29 28.91 4.35
N ALA A 310 2.59 30.10 4.86
CA ALA A 310 2.22 30.52 6.21
C ALA A 310 0.72 30.35 6.54
N PRO A 311 -0.24 30.75 5.68
CA PRO A 311 -1.67 30.57 5.96
C PRO A 311 -2.13 29.12 6.07
N PHE A 312 -1.42 28.15 5.48
CA PHE A 312 -1.73 26.72 5.61
C PHE A 312 -1.22 26.14 6.92
N LEU A 313 -0.21 26.75 7.54
CA LEU A 313 0.33 26.28 8.82
C LEU A 313 -0.70 26.44 9.96
N ASP A 314 -1.51 27.49 9.89
CA ASP A 314 -2.59 27.75 10.84
C ASP A 314 -3.71 26.69 10.74
N ASP A 315 -3.88 26.08 9.57
CA ASP A 315 -4.92 25.08 9.31
C ASP A 315 -4.56 23.69 9.88
N LEU A 316 -3.27 23.39 10.08
CA LEU A 316 -2.75 22.04 10.34
C LEU A 316 -3.41 21.36 11.53
N GLY A 317 -3.67 22.11 12.60
CA GLY A 317 -4.31 21.57 13.80
C GLY A 317 -5.73 21.05 13.53
N ALA A 318 -6.51 21.79 12.74
CA ALA A 318 -7.87 21.42 12.36
C ALA A 318 -7.88 20.27 11.34
N ILE A 319 -6.97 20.30 10.38
CA ILE A 319 -6.81 19.23 9.38
C ILE A 319 -6.41 17.92 10.06
N ALA A 320 -5.32 17.90 10.82
CA ALA A 320 -4.86 16.69 11.51
C ALA A 320 -5.92 16.13 12.48
N GLY A 321 -6.61 17.01 13.21
CA GLY A 321 -7.73 16.62 14.08
C GLY A 321 -8.86 15.96 13.29
N THR A 322 -9.29 16.55 12.17
CA THR A 322 -10.36 15.98 11.33
C THR A 322 -9.99 14.59 10.81
N PHE A 323 -8.77 14.40 10.30
CA PHE A 323 -8.38 13.10 9.74
C PHE A 323 -8.29 11.98 10.77
N LEU A 324 -7.83 12.28 11.99
CA LEU A 324 -7.64 11.27 13.02
C LEU A 324 -8.88 11.04 13.89
N GLU A 325 -9.65 12.10 14.15
CA GLU A 325 -10.67 12.12 15.21
C GLU A 325 -12.11 12.17 14.69
N ALA A 326 -12.33 12.52 13.41
CA ALA A 326 -13.68 12.51 12.85
C ALA A 326 -14.27 11.09 12.87
N ARG A 327 -15.51 10.98 13.34
CA ARG A 327 -16.26 9.72 13.31
C ARG A 327 -16.84 9.50 11.92
N LEU A 328 -16.54 8.36 11.33
CA LEU A 328 -16.92 8.03 9.96
C LEU A 328 -17.98 6.93 9.95
N ASP A 329 -19.01 7.10 9.12
CA ASP A 329 -20.06 6.10 8.93
C ASP A 329 -19.48 4.82 8.31
N ALA A 330 -18.53 4.99 7.38
CA ALA A 330 -17.73 3.91 6.79
C ALA A 330 -16.97 3.09 7.84
N LEU A 331 -16.69 3.66 9.02
CA LEU A 331 -16.08 2.99 10.16
C LEU A 331 -17.10 2.66 11.27
N GLY A 332 -18.40 2.68 10.99
CA GLY A 332 -19.43 2.40 11.99
C GLY A 332 -19.49 3.42 13.12
N GLY A 333 -19.14 4.68 12.84
CA GLY A 333 -19.10 5.76 13.82
C GLY A 333 -17.81 5.80 14.66
N HIS A 334 -16.80 5.01 14.30
CA HIS A 334 -15.46 5.09 14.88
C HIS A 334 -14.59 6.12 14.15
N ALA A 335 -13.58 6.65 14.85
CA ALA A 335 -12.57 7.51 14.27
C ALA A 335 -11.42 6.72 13.63
N LEU A 336 -10.68 7.36 12.71
CA LEU A 336 -9.51 6.74 12.07
C LEU A 336 -8.46 6.31 13.11
N LEU A 337 -8.23 7.12 14.14
CA LEU A 337 -7.32 6.81 15.25
C LEU A 337 -7.65 5.47 15.95
N GLU A 338 -8.91 5.04 15.91
CA GLU A 338 -9.34 3.78 16.54
C GLU A 338 -9.06 2.54 15.67
N LEU A 339 -8.62 2.71 14.41
CA LEU A 339 -8.26 1.59 13.51
C LEU A 339 -7.03 0.83 14.01
N HIS A 340 -6.15 1.48 14.76
CA HIS A 340 -5.00 0.84 15.37
C HIS A 340 -5.11 0.89 16.90
N PRO A 341 -5.22 -0.27 17.58
CA PRO A 341 -5.70 -0.29 18.96
C PRO A 341 -4.71 0.21 20.02
N ASP A 342 -3.39 0.21 19.76
CA ASP A 342 -2.40 0.61 20.77
C ASP A 342 -1.10 1.14 20.16
N VAL A 343 -1.14 2.38 19.65
CA VAL A 343 0.05 3.11 19.15
C VAL A 343 1.17 3.13 20.20
N ALA A 344 0.82 3.27 21.49
CA ALA A 344 1.80 3.35 22.55
C ALA A 344 2.55 2.01 22.74
N ALA A 345 1.89 0.86 22.56
CA ALA A 345 2.56 -0.44 22.53
C ALA A 345 3.54 -0.55 21.36
N ASP A 346 3.16 -0.09 20.18
CA ASP A 346 4.03 -0.11 19.00
C ASP A 346 5.31 0.71 19.27
N VAL A 347 5.18 1.92 19.83
CA VAL A 347 6.32 2.75 20.25
C VAL A 347 7.21 2.04 21.29
N ARG A 348 6.59 1.43 22.32
CA ARG A 348 7.34 0.67 23.36
C ARG A 348 8.11 -0.52 22.78
N ARG A 349 7.64 -1.12 21.69
CA ARG A 349 8.29 -2.28 21.04
C ARG A 349 9.35 -1.87 20.02
N ALA A 350 9.12 -0.80 19.27
CA ALA A 350 10.05 -0.31 18.26
C ALA A 350 11.35 0.24 18.88
N GLY A 351 11.27 0.93 20.03
CA GLY A 351 12.44 1.55 20.68
C GLY A 351 13.56 0.56 21.06
N PRO A 352 13.29 -0.54 21.78
CA PRO A 352 14.29 -1.57 22.06
C PRO A 352 14.87 -2.21 20.79
N LEU A 353 14.04 -2.43 19.77
CA LEU A 353 14.52 -2.96 18.49
C LEU A 353 15.45 -1.96 17.80
N ALA A 354 15.12 -0.67 17.80
CA ALA A 354 15.96 0.37 17.20
C ALA A 354 17.37 0.39 17.81
N ARG A 355 17.47 0.28 19.14
CA ARG A 355 18.76 0.17 19.84
C ARG A 355 19.53 -1.08 19.42
N PHE A 356 18.87 -2.24 19.31
CA PHE A 356 19.51 -3.45 18.80
C PHE A 356 20.00 -3.29 17.35
N LEU A 357 19.22 -2.66 16.49
CA LEU A 357 19.61 -2.47 15.10
C LEU A 357 20.82 -1.53 14.98
N GLU A 358 20.88 -0.49 15.81
CA GLU A 358 22.00 0.45 15.90
C GLU A 358 23.27 -0.22 16.47
N SER A 359 23.20 -0.78 17.68
CA SER A 359 24.40 -1.26 18.41
C SER A 359 24.71 -2.73 18.20
N GLY A 360 23.71 -3.56 17.94
CA GLY A 360 23.79 -5.03 17.95
C GLY A 360 23.53 -5.65 19.32
N GLU A 361 23.25 -4.85 20.35
CA GLU A 361 23.06 -5.31 21.72
C GLU A 361 21.58 -5.45 22.09
N LEU A 362 21.28 -6.28 23.10
CA LEU A 362 19.93 -6.41 23.70
C LEU A 362 18.82 -6.74 22.69
N ARG A 363 19.09 -7.69 21.77
CA ARG A 363 18.12 -8.16 20.77
C ARG A 363 16.78 -8.52 21.42
N PRO A 364 15.66 -7.85 21.07
CA PRO A 364 14.36 -8.23 21.56
C PRO A 364 13.93 -9.60 21.00
N ALA A 365 13.06 -10.30 21.72
CA ALA A 365 12.52 -11.56 21.22
C ALA A 365 11.61 -11.32 20.00
N PRO A 366 11.85 -11.99 18.86
CA PRO A 366 11.00 -11.83 17.67
C PRO A 366 9.64 -12.54 17.82
N ASP A 367 9.49 -13.44 18.79
CA ASP A 367 8.37 -14.36 18.95
C ASP A 367 7.63 -14.25 20.31
N ARG A 368 8.06 -13.37 21.23
CA ARG A 368 7.49 -13.25 22.59
C ARG A 368 7.23 -11.81 23.02
N PRO A 369 6.20 -11.55 23.85
CA PRO A 369 5.14 -12.47 24.31
C PRO A 369 4.12 -12.83 23.23
N SER A 370 4.09 -12.07 22.15
CA SER A 370 3.48 -12.40 20.86
C SER A 370 4.51 -12.14 19.77
N TYR A 371 4.26 -12.61 18.55
CA TYR A 371 5.13 -12.29 17.41
C TYR A 371 5.34 -10.78 17.26
N PHE A 372 6.53 -10.40 16.81
CA PHE A 372 6.88 -9.02 16.49
C PHE A 372 6.15 -8.59 15.21
N PRO A 373 5.41 -7.47 15.20
CA PRO A 373 4.72 -7.01 14.02
C PRO A 373 5.73 -6.62 12.96
N TYR A 374 5.58 -7.17 11.77
CA TYR A 374 6.49 -6.93 10.65
C TYR A 374 6.63 -5.44 10.33
N ARG A 375 5.53 -4.68 10.44
CA ARG A 375 5.56 -3.23 10.20
C ARG A 375 6.50 -2.45 11.11
N LEU A 376 6.80 -2.96 12.30
CA LEU A 376 7.63 -2.25 13.29
C LEU A 376 9.13 -2.45 13.10
N VAL A 377 9.56 -3.44 12.31
CA VAL A 377 10.99 -3.65 12.04
C VAL A 377 11.61 -2.46 11.29
N PRO A 378 11.04 -1.98 10.18
CA PRO A 378 11.61 -0.83 9.50
C PRO A 378 11.33 0.49 10.20
N VAL A 379 10.27 0.57 11.01
CA VAL A 379 10.08 1.69 11.95
C VAL A 379 11.27 1.78 12.89
N ALA A 380 11.66 0.67 13.50
CA ALA A 380 12.82 0.60 14.36
C ALA A 380 14.13 0.89 13.59
N ALA A 381 14.26 0.45 12.34
CA ALA A 381 15.42 0.76 11.50
C ALA A 381 15.53 2.28 11.24
N GLN A 382 14.42 2.96 10.93
CA GLN A 382 14.44 4.41 10.74
C GLN A 382 14.73 5.17 12.04
N LEU A 383 14.21 4.72 13.18
CA LEU A 383 14.56 5.29 14.47
C LEU A 383 16.05 5.11 14.80
N ALA A 384 16.62 3.96 14.47
CA ALA A 384 18.06 3.70 14.60
C ALA A 384 18.86 4.68 13.75
N VAL A 385 18.58 4.78 12.44
CA VAL A 385 19.28 5.70 11.52
C VAL A 385 19.12 7.16 11.93
N ALA A 386 17.91 7.58 12.29
CA ALA A 386 17.65 8.95 12.67
C ALA A 386 18.42 9.35 13.93
N SER A 387 18.52 8.46 14.91
CA SER A 387 19.19 8.75 16.20
C SER A 387 20.71 8.61 16.14
N ALA A 388 21.23 7.97 15.08
CA ALA A 388 22.62 7.61 15.01
C ALA A 388 23.55 8.79 14.69
N PRO A 389 24.82 8.75 15.13
CA PRO A 389 25.82 9.71 14.69
C PRO A 389 26.11 9.56 13.17
N PRO A 390 26.69 10.57 12.51
CA PRO A 390 27.03 10.51 11.08
C PRO A 390 27.92 9.32 10.65
N SER A 391 28.62 8.68 11.60
CA SER A 391 29.50 7.54 11.37
C SER A 391 28.82 6.17 11.51
N VAL A 392 27.49 6.12 11.58
CA VAL A 392 26.76 4.86 11.73
C VAL A 392 27.02 3.90 10.56
N ASP A 393 27.23 2.62 10.87
CA ASP A 393 27.28 1.57 9.84
C ASP A 393 25.85 1.23 9.39
N LEU A 394 25.37 1.95 8.38
CA LEU A 394 24.07 1.71 7.75
C LEU A 394 23.95 0.27 7.21
N GLY A 395 25.06 -0.32 6.78
CA GLY A 395 25.10 -1.72 6.35
C GLY A 395 24.81 -2.69 7.51
N ALA A 396 25.29 -2.39 8.72
CA ALA A 396 24.94 -3.17 9.92
C ALA A 396 23.46 -3.04 10.28
N VAL A 397 22.88 -1.83 10.20
CA VAL A 397 21.44 -1.62 10.44
C VAL A 397 20.61 -2.43 9.43
N GLN A 398 20.96 -2.38 8.14
CA GLN A 398 20.29 -3.15 7.09
C GLN A 398 20.37 -4.66 7.35
N ARG A 399 21.58 -5.20 7.55
CA ARG A 399 21.77 -6.65 7.80
C ARG A 399 20.99 -7.13 9.01
N ARG A 400 21.10 -6.44 10.14
CA ARG A 400 20.38 -6.79 11.38
C ARG A 400 18.86 -6.69 11.21
N SER A 401 18.37 -5.73 10.42
CA SER A 401 16.95 -5.60 10.11
C SER A 401 16.45 -6.83 9.36
N MET A 402 17.16 -7.26 8.32
CA MET A 402 16.81 -8.44 7.52
C MET A 402 16.91 -9.74 8.33
N GLU A 403 17.95 -9.88 9.15
CA GLU A 403 18.08 -11.00 10.10
C GLU A 403 16.96 -11.03 11.14
N PHE A 404 16.48 -9.86 11.57
CA PHE A 404 15.36 -9.77 12.50
C PHE A 404 14.04 -10.15 11.81
N PHE A 405 13.77 -9.63 10.61
CA PHE A 405 12.63 -10.02 9.77
C PHE A 405 12.54 -11.54 9.60
N ALA A 406 13.64 -12.17 9.20
CA ALA A 406 13.71 -13.60 8.97
C ALA A 406 13.47 -14.44 10.25
N ALA A 407 13.70 -13.85 11.43
CA ALA A 407 13.51 -14.51 12.72
C ALA A 407 12.07 -14.37 13.26
N ILE A 408 11.23 -13.51 12.69
CA ILE A 408 9.82 -13.40 13.09
C ILE A 408 9.06 -14.61 12.53
N PRO A 409 8.29 -15.34 13.35
CA PRO A 409 7.48 -16.47 12.89
C PRO A 409 6.56 -16.08 11.73
N ARG A 410 6.75 -16.73 10.59
CA ARG A 410 5.96 -16.47 9.38
C ARG A 410 4.51 -16.90 9.57
N PRO A 411 3.53 -16.07 9.17
CA PRO A 411 2.16 -16.54 9.07
C PRO A 411 2.08 -17.61 7.97
N PRO A 412 1.26 -18.65 8.14
CA PRO A 412 1.06 -19.66 7.09
C PRO A 412 0.39 -19.06 5.85
N LEU A 413 -0.40 -17.99 6.01
CA LEU A 413 -1.17 -17.30 4.96
C LEU A 413 -1.24 -15.80 5.27
N LEU A 414 -1.11 -14.92 4.27
CA LEU A 414 -1.29 -13.47 4.42
C LEU A 414 -2.76 -13.02 4.43
N ALA A 415 -3.73 -13.89 4.15
CA ALA A 415 -5.15 -13.59 4.34
C ALA A 415 -5.98 -14.86 4.44
N GLY A 416 -6.83 -14.95 5.48
CA GLY A 416 -7.96 -15.88 5.56
C GLY A 416 -7.60 -17.37 5.53
N ALA A 417 -8.59 -18.24 5.76
CA ALA A 417 -8.43 -19.68 5.55
C ALA A 417 -8.51 -20.02 4.05
N ALA A 418 -7.86 -21.11 3.64
CA ALA A 418 -7.74 -21.55 2.25
C ALA A 418 -8.99 -22.28 1.68
N PRO A 419 -10.19 -21.76 1.94
CA PRO A 419 -10.99 -21.44 0.76
C PRO A 419 -11.58 -20.02 0.82
N LEU A 420 -11.49 -19.32 -0.33
CA LEU A 420 -12.26 -18.09 -0.56
C LEU A 420 -13.75 -18.38 -0.39
N SER A 421 -14.49 -17.41 0.15
CA SER A 421 -15.93 -17.54 0.26
C SER A 421 -16.59 -17.60 -1.13
N PRO A 422 -17.75 -18.25 -1.27
CA PRO A 422 -18.49 -18.27 -2.53
C PRO A 422 -18.80 -16.86 -3.06
N GLN A 423 -19.05 -15.91 -2.16
CA GLN A 423 -19.31 -14.52 -2.52
C GLN A 423 -18.07 -13.82 -3.06
N ARG A 424 -16.91 -14.03 -2.44
CA ARG A 424 -15.64 -13.47 -2.91
C ARG A 424 -15.25 -14.06 -4.27
N ALA A 425 -15.35 -15.39 -4.42
CA ALA A 425 -15.14 -16.07 -5.69
C ALA A 425 -16.08 -15.52 -6.78
N SER A 426 -17.38 -15.38 -6.48
CA SER A 426 -18.36 -14.78 -7.39
C SER A 426 -18.02 -13.33 -7.77
N SER A 427 -17.48 -12.54 -6.83
CA SER A 427 -17.04 -11.18 -7.10
C SER A 427 -15.83 -11.11 -8.05
N LEU A 428 -14.83 -11.98 -7.85
CA LEU A 428 -13.68 -12.09 -8.76
C LEU A 428 -14.10 -12.56 -10.14
N ALA A 429 -15.03 -13.51 -10.21
CA ALA A 429 -15.60 -13.98 -11.46
C ALA A 429 -16.38 -12.88 -12.20
N ARG A 430 -17.16 -12.06 -11.47
CA ARG A 430 -17.80 -10.87 -12.05
C ARG A 430 -16.79 -9.87 -12.57
N LEU A 431 -15.69 -9.64 -11.84
CA LEU A 431 -14.61 -8.78 -12.30
C LEU A 431 -14.03 -9.30 -13.63
N ALA A 432 -13.71 -10.60 -13.71
CA ALA A 432 -13.22 -11.24 -14.94
C ALA A 432 -14.20 -11.09 -16.12
N ARG A 433 -15.51 -11.24 -15.88
CA ARG A 433 -16.54 -11.06 -16.91
C ARG A 433 -16.72 -9.61 -17.35
N SER A 434 -16.45 -8.65 -16.46
CA SER A 434 -16.52 -7.21 -16.78
C SER A 434 -15.35 -6.73 -17.65
N VAL A 435 -14.32 -7.56 -17.82
CA VAL A 435 -13.16 -7.23 -18.64
C VAL A 435 -13.53 -7.34 -20.12
N ASP A 436 -13.60 -6.22 -20.81
CA ASP A 436 -13.70 -6.18 -22.26
C ASP A 436 -12.30 -5.98 -22.87
N PHE A 437 -11.77 -7.02 -23.51
CA PHE A 437 -10.49 -6.94 -24.21
C PHE A 437 -10.64 -6.41 -25.64
N ALA A 438 -11.81 -6.51 -26.25
CA ALA A 438 -12.04 -6.00 -27.59
C ALA A 438 -12.07 -4.47 -27.60
N GLY A 439 -12.47 -3.87 -26.48
CA GLY A 439 -12.71 -2.44 -26.34
C GLY A 439 -13.82 -2.03 -27.29
N ALA A 440 -15.02 -1.75 -26.78
CA ALA A 440 -15.92 -0.89 -27.54
C ALA A 440 -15.14 0.37 -27.92
N GLY A 441 -14.86 0.58 -29.21
CA GLY A 441 -14.11 1.73 -29.70
C GLY A 441 -14.72 3.00 -29.12
N GLY A 442 -14.00 3.62 -28.18
CA GLY A 442 -14.31 4.93 -27.62
C GLY A 442 -13.54 6.01 -28.36
#